data_AF-A0A9D0I9X6-F1
#
_entry.id   AF-A0A9D0I9X6-F1
#
_cell.length_a   1.000
_cell.length_b   1.000
_cell.length_c   1.000
_cell.angle_alpha   90.00
_cell.angle_beta   90.00
_cell.angle_gamma   90.00
#
_symmetry.space_group_name_H-M   'P 1'
#
loop_
_entity.id
_entity.type
_entity.pdbx_description
1 polymer ?
#
loop_
_entity_poly.entity_id
_entity_poly.type
_entity_poly.pdbx_seq_one_letter_code
_entity_poly.pdbx_strand_id
1 'polypeptide(L)'
;MARVTIKEIAERAGVSKTAVSFAFNDPSRLSKATAERILQVARELGYAPHPIARSLSTRRTSVIGVLVPQDVATMLENPFF
;
A
#
# COMPACT_ATOMS: atom_id res chain seq x y z
N MET A 1 13.03 -14.73 -0.50
CA MET A 1 13.42 -13.71 0.50
C MET A 1 12.24 -13.41 1.40
N ALA A 2 12.41 -13.43 2.72
CA ALA A 2 11.34 -13.13 3.66
C ALA A 2 10.90 -11.67 3.47
N ARG A 3 9.61 -11.46 3.22
CA ARG A 3 9.04 -10.13 2.99
C ARG A 3 8.92 -9.41 4.32
N VAL A 4 9.55 -8.25 4.45
CA VAL A 4 9.43 -7.42 5.66
C VAL A 4 7.96 -7.13 5.94
N THR A 5 7.55 -7.32 7.20
CA THR A 5 6.15 -7.15 7.61
C THR A 5 5.97 -5.96 8.57
N ILE A 6 4.74 -5.47 8.68
CA ILE A 6 4.37 -4.44 9.67
C ILE A 6 4.73 -4.87 11.10
N LYS A 7 4.70 -6.18 11.41
CA LYS A 7 5.09 -6.69 12.73
C LYS A 7 6.54 -6.37 13.05
N GLU A 8 7.40 -6.61 12.09
CA GLU A 8 8.86 -6.48 12.21
C GLU A 8 9.27 -5.02 12.33
N ILE A 9 8.60 -4.14 11.58
CA ILE A 9 8.75 -2.68 11.72
C ILE A 9 8.31 -2.23 13.12
N ALA A 10 7.19 -2.77 13.62
CA ALA A 10 6.66 -2.41 14.94
C ALA A 10 7.62 -2.82 16.07
N GLU A 11 8.20 -4.02 15.99
CA GLU A 11 9.22 -4.50 16.94
C GLU A 11 10.48 -3.63 16.90
N ARG A 12 11.02 -3.35 15.70
CA ARG A 12 12.25 -2.58 15.55
C ARG A 12 12.09 -1.09 15.86
N ALA A 13 10.91 -0.53 15.57
CA ALA A 13 10.54 0.81 15.97
C ALA A 13 9.98 0.86 17.40
N GLY A 14 9.88 -0.24 18.16
CA GLY A 14 9.35 -0.21 19.54
C GLY A 14 7.97 0.46 19.66
N VAL A 15 7.04 0.13 18.76
CA VAL A 15 5.66 0.62 18.75
C VAL A 15 4.67 -0.51 18.52
N SER A 16 3.38 -0.23 18.67
CA SER A 16 2.33 -1.19 18.29
C SER A 16 2.18 -1.29 16.77
N LYS A 17 1.70 -2.44 16.28
CA LYS A 17 1.30 -2.60 14.86
C LYS A 17 0.31 -1.51 14.42
N THR A 18 -0.58 -1.10 15.31
CA THR A 18 -1.58 -0.05 15.03
C THR A 18 -0.91 1.29 14.76
N ALA A 19 0.11 1.66 15.52
CA ALA A 19 0.88 2.88 15.28
C ALA A 19 1.59 2.84 13.91
N VAL A 20 2.16 1.70 13.52
CA VAL A 20 2.74 1.54 12.18
C VAL A 20 1.67 1.69 11.09
N SER A 21 0.48 1.12 11.29
CA SER A 21 -0.65 1.31 10.35
C SER A 21 -1.06 2.78 10.22
N PHE A 22 -1.13 3.52 11.34
CA PHE A 22 -1.40 4.96 11.30
C PHE A 22 -0.29 5.73 10.60
N ALA A 23 0.98 5.39 10.80
CA ALA A 23 2.07 6.07 10.11
C ALA A 23 1.97 6.01 8.57
N PHE A 24 1.37 4.95 8.02
CA PHE A 24 1.17 4.80 6.58
C PHE A 24 -0.23 5.23 6.07
N ASN A 25 -1.27 5.18 6.91
CA ASN A 25 -2.65 5.46 6.49
C ASN A 25 -3.20 6.80 6.99
N ASP A 26 -2.81 7.23 8.19
CA ASP A 26 -3.26 8.48 8.82
C ASP A 26 -2.20 9.00 9.82
N PRO A 27 -1.12 9.65 9.33
CA PRO A 27 0.00 10.09 10.15
C PRO A 27 -0.38 11.16 11.17
N SER A 28 -1.53 11.82 10.99
CA SER A 28 -2.02 12.90 11.87
C SER A 28 -2.32 12.43 13.29
N ARG A 29 -2.58 11.12 13.46
CA ARG A 29 -2.85 10.47 14.75
C ARG A 29 -1.60 10.18 15.57
N LEU A 30 -0.41 10.48 15.04
CA LEU A 30 0.87 10.22 15.69
C LEU A 30 1.63 11.53 15.89
N SER A 31 2.51 11.55 16.90
CA SER A 31 3.50 12.62 16.97
C SER A 31 4.45 12.55 15.76
N LYS A 32 4.90 13.71 15.27
CA LYS A 32 5.85 13.79 14.15
C LYS A 32 7.07 12.89 14.37
N ALA A 33 7.64 12.93 15.59
CA ALA A 33 8.78 12.10 15.97
C ALA A 33 8.50 10.59 15.85
N THR A 34 7.30 10.14 16.22
CA THR A 34 6.91 8.72 16.11
C THR A 34 6.73 8.31 14.66
N ALA A 35 6.05 9.14 13.86
CA ALA A 35 5.85 8.88 12.44
C ALA A 35 7.18 8.83 11.67
N GLU A 36 8.08 9.78 11.91
CA GLU A 36 9.42 9.81 11.31
C GLU A 36 10.24 8.58 11.66
N ARG A 37 10.24 8.18 12.93
CA ARG A 37 10.95 6.96 13.38
C ARG A 37 10.44 5.72 12.66
N ILE A 38 9.12 5.56 12.53
CA ILE A 38 8.52 4.42 11.83
C ILE A 38 8.91 4.44 10.34
N LEU A 39 8.81 5.59 9.68
CA LEU A 39 9.16 5.74 8.26
C LEU A 39 10.66 5.48 8.01
N GLN A 40 11.52 5.86 8.95
CA GLN A 40 12.95 5.59 8.86
C GLN A 40 13.26 4.10 8.98
N VAL A 41 12.72 3.42 9.99
CA VAL A 41 12.86 1.97 10.15
C VAL A 41 12.30 1.22 8.94
N ALA A 42 11.15 1.65 8.40
CA ALA A 42 10.58 1.06 7.20
C ALA A 42 11.50 1.21 5.97
N ARG A 43 12.14 2.36 5.78
CA ARG A 43 13.13 2.59 4.72
C ARG A 43 14.37 1.72 4.88
N GLU A 44 14.92 1.64 6.08
CA GLU A 44 16.09 0.81 6.38
C GLU A 44 15.85 -0.67 6.10
N LEU A 45 14.63 -1.14 6.36
CA LEU A 45 14.23 -2.52 6.08
C LEU A 45 13.76 -2.74 4.63
N GLY A 46 13.70 -1.69 3.80
CA GLY A 46 13.17 -1.80 2.44
C GLY A 46 11.68 -2.14 2.38
N TYR A 47 10.92 -1.80 3.42
CA TYR A 47 9.49 -2.03 3.45
C TYR A 47 8.75 -1.04 2.56
N ALA A 48 8.05 -1.56 1.56
CA ALA A 48 7.05 -0.83 0.79
C ALA A 48 5.67 -1.50 0.96
N PRO A 49 4.61 -0.75 1.28
CA PRO A 49 3.27 -1.31 1.43
C PRO A 49 2.80 -1.92 0.10
N HIS A 50 2.36 -3.18 0.15
CA HIS A 50 1.92 -3.88 -1.05
C HIS A 50 0.50 -3.44 -1.45
N PRO A 51 0.29 -2.93 -2.68
CA PRO A 51 -1.01 -2.42 -3.11
C PRO A 51 -2.14 -3.45 -2.99
N ILE A 52 -1.87 -4.71 -3.38
CA ILE A 52 -2.87 -5.80 -3.30
C ILE A 52 -3.17 -6.17 -1.84
N ALA A 53 -2.15 -6.19 -0.96
CA ALA A 53 -2.38 -6.48 0.45
C ALA A 53 -3.20 -5.36 1.11
N ARG A 54 -2.96 -4.12 0.69
CA ARG A 54 -3.72 -2.93 1.11
C ARG A 54 -5.16 -2.98 0.59
N SER A 55 -5.38 -3.40 -0.66
CA SER A 55 -6.75 -3.50 -1.19
C SER A 55 -7.57 -4.60 -0.52
N LEU A 56 -6.92 -5.71 -0.14
CA LEU A 56 -7.56 -6.78 0.63
C LEU A 56 -7.95 -6.34 2.04
N SER A 57 -7.05 -5.64 2.75
CA SER A 57 -7.34 -5.18 4.12
C SER A 57 -8.35 -4.04 4.18
N THR A 58 -8.33 -3.12 3.20
CA THR A 58 -9.25 -1.99 3.12
C THR A 58 -10.55 -2.31 2.40
N ARG A 59 -10.65 -3.48 1.75
CA ARG A 59 -11.73 -3.85 0.81
C ARG A 59 -11.97 -2.81 -0.29
N ARG A 60 -10.96 -2.01 -0.63
CA ARG A 60 -11.01 -0.96 -1.66
C ARG A 60 -9.79 -1.09 -2.54
N THR A 61 -10.01 -1.25 -3.85
CA THR A 61 -8.91 -1.42 -4.82
C THR A 61 -8.31 -0.10 -5.27
N SER A 62 -9.03 1.02 -5.12
CA SER A 62 -8.65 2.32 -5.70
C SER A 62 -8.33 2.23 -7.21
N VAL A 63 -9.01 1.32 -7.91
CA VAL A 63 -8.87 1.09 -9.36
C VAL A 63 -10.06 1.75 -10.06
N ILE A 64 -9.78 2.49 -11.13
CA ILE A 64 -10.80 3.01 -12.06
C ILE A 64 -10.85 2.08 -13.25
N GLY A 65 -11.99 1.41 -13.46
CA GLY A 65 -12.26 0.65 -14.67
C GLY A 65 -12.92 1.53 -15.71
N VAL A 66 -12.38 1.57 -16.93
CA VAL A 66 -12.97 2.31 -18.04
C VAL A 66 -13.48 1.30 -19.06
N LEU A 67 -14.79 1.33 -19.31
CA LEU A 67 -15.42 0.58 -20.39
C LEU A 67 -15.76 1.57 -21.50
N VAL A 68 -15.06 1.47 -22.62
CA VAL A 68 -15.32 2.29 -23.80
C VAL A 68 -16.20 1.48 -24.75
N PRO A 69 -17.39 1.97 -25.13
CA PRO A 69 -18.18 1.32 -26.16
C PRO A 69 -17.39 1.35 -27.47
N GLN A 70 -17.15 0.18 -28.04
CA GLN A 70 -16.50 0.02 -29.33
C GLN A 70 -17.43 -0.76 -30.25
N ASP A 71 -17.47 -0.40 -31.52
CA ASP A 71 -18.15 -1.25 -32.50
C ASP A 71 -17.33 -2.54 -32.71
N VAL A 72 -18.03 -3.61 -33.10
CA VAL A 72 -17.44 -4.95 -33.23
C VAL A 72 -16.34 -5.01 -34.29
N ALA A 73 -16.46 -4.27 -35.39
CA ALA A 73 -15.44 -4.21 -36.42
C ALA A 73 -14.16 -3.53 -35.89
N THR A 74 -14.31 -2.40 -35.18
CA THR A 74 -13.19 -1.70 -34.54
C THR A 74 -12.50 -2.54 -33.45
N MET A 75 -13.25 -3.39 -32.73
CA MET A 75 -12.66 -4.31 -31.75
C MET A 75 -11.75 -5.38 -32.38
N LEU A 76 -12.14 -5.93 -33.52
CA LEU A 76 -11.39 -7.01 -34.20
C LEU A 76 -10.08 -6.53 -34.84
N GLU A 77 -9.95 -5.23 -35.06
CA GLU A 77 -8.72 -4.60 -35.59
C GLU A 77 -7.73 -4.21 -34.49
N ASN A 78 -8.13 -4.30 -33.22
CA ASN A 78 -7.29 -3.85 -32.11
C ASN A 78 -6.15 -4.85 -31.82
N PRO A 79 -4.88 -4.46 -31.96
CA PRO A 79 -3.74 -5.36 -31.80
C PRO A 79 -3.43 -5.72 -30.33
N PHE A 80 -4.20 -5.21 -29.37
CA PHE A 80 -4.02 -5.43 -27.93
C PHE A 80 -5.18 -6.17 -27.26
N PHE A 81 -6.22 -6.56 -28.03
CA PHE A 81 -7.24 -7.53 -27.61
C PHE A 81 -7.02 -8.88 -28.28
#